data_AF-A0A8T1DXH7-F1
#
_entry.id   AF-A0A8T1DXH7-F1
#
_cell.length_a   1.000
_cell.length_b   1.000
_cell.length_c   1.000
_cell.angle_alpha   90.00
_cell.angle_beta   90.00
_cell.angle_gamma   90.00
#
_symmetry.space_group_name_H-M   'P 1'
#
loop_
_entity.id
_entity.type
_entity.pdbx_description
1 polymer ?
#
loop_
_entity_poly.entity_id
_entity_poly.type
_entity_poly.pdbx_seq_one_letter_code
_entity_poly.pdbx_strand_id
1 'polypeptide(L)'
;KILLPIFADLQFRLAFRLLPVRARFWFLEAVHPRIQYCVRDECDAIETEEHLFFECTLAAQLWGHLTQLVSPFFRVRPTWYDIALATKTRVRDEWEECEEVVHDAWHTLRAVTLHFIWTDRNRCLFDGRQPTPSLPALQVVFTTFAAHIRFFERRLYESEDKLALAKVVRAMKSQPAFGRFTDLHP
;
A
#
# COMPACT_ATOMS: atom_id res chain seq x y z
N LYS A 1 -13.80 -2.60 -7.01
CA LYS A 1 -14.94 -2.11 -6.17
C LYS A 1 -14.65 -0.70 -5.63
N ILE A 2 -15.63 -0.02 -5.02
CA ILE A 2 -15.48 1.35 -4.51
C ILE A 2 -14.67 1.34 -3.20
N LEU A 3 -13.50 1.97 -3.21
CA LEU A 3 -12.76 2.32 -1.99
C LEU A 3 -13.36 3.58 -1.37
N LEU A 4 -13.13 3.82 -0.08
CA LEU A 4 -13.52 5.11 0.51
C LEU A 4 -12.88 6.26 -0.29
N PRO A 5 -13.59 7.40 -0.49
CA PRO A 5 -13.13 8.49 -1.34
C PRO A 5 -11.71 8.98 -1.03
N ILE A 6 -11.30 8.91 0.24
CA ILE A 6 -9.97 9.31 0.69
C ILE A 6 -8.83 8.46 0.07
N PHE A 7 -9.04 7.16 -0.15
CA PHE A 7 -8.06 6.30 -0.80
C PHE A 7 -8.01 6.54 -2.31
N ALA A 8 -9.18 6.76 -2.92
CA ALA A 8 -9.30 7.04 -4.35
C ALA A 8 -8.67 8.41 -4.70
N ASP A 9 -8.91 9.44 -3.89
CA ASP A 9 -8.32 10.77 -4.04
C ASP A 9 -6.79 10.71 -3.98
N LEU A 10 -6.23 9.99 -3.00
CA LEU A 10 -4.78 9.83 -2.92
C LEU A 10 -4.20 9.11 -4.14
N GLN A 11 -4.81 8.00 -4.56
CA GLN A 11 -4.38 7.25 -5.74
C GLN A 11 -4.40 8.15 -6.99
N PHE A 12 -5.46 8.94 -7.16
CA PHE A 12 -5.57 9.89 -8.26
C PHE A 12 -4.44 10.93 -8.20
N ARG A 13 -4.23 11.58 -7.05
CA ARG A 13 -3.16 12.58 -6.91
C ARG A 13 -1.78 11.99 -7.15
N LEU A 14 -1.54 10.74 -6.74
CA LEU A 14 -0.29 10.06 -7.01
C LEU A 14 -0.09 9.82 -8.51
N ALA A 15 -1.08 9.24 -9.19
CA ALA A 15 -1.01 8.92 -10.61
C ALA A 15 -0.79 10.17 -11.49
N PHE A 16 -1.35 11.31 -11.09
CA PHE A 16 -1.20 12.59 -11.81
C PHE A 16 -0.10 13.50 -11.24
N ARG A 17 0.76 13.01 -10.34
CA ARG A 17 1.86 13.78 -9.71
C ARG A 17 1.41 15.10 -9.07
N LEU A 18 0.24 15.08 -8.45
CA LEU A 18 -0.37 16.21 -7.76
C LEU A 18 0.01 16.29 -6.29
N LEU A 19 0.70 15.29 -5.75
CA LEU A 19 1.11 15.29 -4.35
C LEU A 19 2.25 16.30 -4.09
N PRO A 20 2.20 17.04 -2.97
CA PRO A 20 3.25 17.98 -2.58
C PRO A 20 4.44 17.26 -1.92
N VAL A 21 5.11 16.39 -2.67
CA VAL A 21 6.39 15.78 -2.23
C VAL A 21 7.50 16.82 -2.21
N ARG A 22 8.50 16.64 -1.33
CA ARG A 22 9.49 17.69 -1.04
C ARG A 22 10.37 18.05 -2.23
N ALA A 23 10.61 17.12 -3.16
CA ALA A 23 11.34 17.42 -4.40
C ALA A 23 10.79 18.62 -5.18
N ARG A 24 9.49 18.93 -5.05
CA ARG A 24 8.82 20.04 -5.76
C ARG A 24 9.12 21.43 -5.19
N PHE A 25 9.69 21.50 -3.97
CA PHE A 25 9.97 22.77 -3.28
C PHE A 25 11.40 23.27 -3.46
N TRP A 26 12.06 22.92 -4.57
CA TRP A 26 13.43 23.36 -4.90
C TRP A 26 13.63 24.88 -4.81
N PHE A 27 12.60 25.66 -5.13
CA PHE A 27 12.65 27.12 -5.08
C PHE A 27 12.80 27.70 -3.66
N LEU A 28 12.68 26.88 -2.60
CA LEU A 28 12.88 27.28 -1.21
C LEU A 28 14.28 26.91 -0.67
N GLU A 29 15.14 26.29 -1.47
CA GLU A 29 16.44 25.77 -1.03
C GLU A 29 17.34 26.84 -0.41
N ALA A 30 17.32 28.08 -0.93
CA ALA A 30 18.11 29.19 -0.41
C ALA A 30 17.77 29.56 1.05
N VAL A 31 16.53 29.32 1.49
CA VAL A 31 16.06 29.59 2.86
C VAL A 31 16.11 28.32 3.71
N HIS A 32 15.87 27.17 3.09
CA HIS A 32 15.81 25.87 3.73
C HIS A 32 16.63 24.86 2.92
N PRO A 33 17.95 24.72 3.17
CA PRO A 33 18.82 23.88 2.35
C PRO A 33 18.40 22.40 2.28
N ARG A 34 17.72 21.90 3.32
CA ARG A 34 17.19 20.53 3.37
C ARG A 34 15.73 20.41 2.91
N ILE A 35 15.17 21.42 2.24
CA ILE A 35 13.72 21.46 1.92
C ILE A 35 13.27 20.32 1.01
N GLN A 36 14.14 19.83 0.12
CA GLN A 36 13.83 18.75 -0.83
C GLN A 36 14.08 17.34 -0.29
N TYR A 37 14.83 17.23 0.80
CA TYR A 37 15.26 15.96 1.38
C TYR A 37 14.09 15.23 2.04
N CYS A 38 14.18 13.91 2.17
CA CYS A 38 13.23 13.10 2.88
C CYS A 38 12.99 13.65 4.30
N VAL A 39 11.76 13.55 4.77
CA VAL A 39 11.39 14.00 6.14
C VAL A 39 12.06 13.17 7.24
N ARG A 40 12.62 12.00 6.91
CA ARG A 40 13.20 11.10 7.90
C ARG A 40 14.65 11.48 8.17
N ASP A 41 14.99 11.64 9.44
CA ASP A 41 16.30 12.13 9.89
C ASP A 41 17.48 11.29 9.35
N GLU A 42 17.29 9.97 9.19
CA GLU A 42 18.32 9.04 8.68
C GLU A 42 18.32 8.89 7.15
N CYS A 43 17.58 9.73 6.43
CA CYS A 43 17.42 9.61 4.98
C CYS A 43 17.79 10.92 4.25
N ASP A 44 18.96 10.92 3.62
CA ASP A 44 19.45 12.06 2.83
C ASP A 44 19.02 12.03 1.35
N ALA A 45 18.06 11.18 0.97
CA ALA A 45 17.53 11.15 -0.38
C ALA A 45 16.59 12.34 -0.64
N ILE A 46 16.50 12.78 -1.89
CA ILE A 46 15.46 13.72 -2.34
C ILE A 46 14.10 13.01 -2.29
N GLU A 47 13.09 13.63 -1.66
CA GLU A 47 11.75 13.04 -1.54
C GLU A 47 10.98 13.20 -2.86
N THR A 48 11.16 12.26 -3.78
CA THR A 48 10.28 12.04 -4.93
C THR A 48 9.06 11.20 -4.52
N GLU A 49 8.06 11.07 -5.39
CA GLU A 49 6.95 10.14 -5.17
C GLU A 49 7.43 8.70 -5.05
N GLU A 50 8.33 8.27 -5.94
CA GLU A 50 8.90 6.91 -5.92
C GLU A 50 9.70 6.67 -4.64
N HIS A 51 10.53 7.63 -4.24
CA HIS A 51 11.25 7.54 -2.99
C HIS A 51 10.29 7.37 -1.81
N LEU A 52 9.34 8.29 -1.66
CA LEU A 52 8.40 8.30 -0.55
C LEU A 52 7.57 7.01 -0.47
N PHE A 53 6.99 6.61 -1.60
CA PHE A 53 5.99 5.56 -1.63
C PHE A 53 6.55 4.17 -1.91
N PHE A 54 7.81 4.01 -2.35
CA PHE A 54 8.33 2.71 -2.76
C PHE A 54 9.72 2.40 -2.19
N GLU A 55 10.66 3.34 -2.25
CA GLU A 55 12.08 3.06 -1.95
C GLU A 55 12.46 3.32 -0.49
N CYS A 56 11.85 4.31 0.16
CA CYS A 56 12.21 4.73 1.50
C CYS A 56 11.97 3.59 2.51
N THR A 57 12.81 3.48 3.55
CA THR A 57 12.91 2.29 4.44
C THR A 57 11.58 1.64 4.83
N LEU A 58 10.66 2.39 5.43
CA LEU A 58 9.33 1.88 5.79
C LEU A 58 8.52 1.41 4.57
N ALA A 59 8.51 2.17 3.48
CA ALA A 59 7.77 1.79 2.27
C ALA A 59 8.33 0.49 1.68
N ALA A 60 9.66 0.39 1.54
CA ALA A 60 10.33 -0.80 1.05
C ALA A 60 10.04 -2.03 1.92
N GLN A 61 10.05 -1.87 3.25
CA GLN A 61 9.69 -2.93 4.20
C GLN A 61 8.23 -3.37 4.03
N LEU A 62 7.28 -2.42 4.02
CA LEU A 62 5.87 -2.72 3.82
C LEU A 62 5.65 -3.46 2.50
N TRP A 63 6.14 -2.94 1.37
CA TRP A 63 6.00 -3.61 0.07
C TRP A 63 6.71 -4.96 0.03
N GLY A 64 7.82 -5.14 0.75
CA GLY A 64 8.46 -6.44 0.93
C GLY A 64 7.47 -7.49 1.47
N HIS A 65 6.79 -7.18 2.58
CA HIS A 65 5.79 -8.06 3.16
C HIS A 65 4.55 -8.24 2.28
N LEU A 66 4.03 -7.15 1.72
CA LEU A 66 2.79 -7.18 0.95
C LEU A 66 2.96 -7.88 -0.41
N THR A 67 4.10 -7.71 -1.08
CA THR A 67 4.37 -8.42 -2.33
C THR A 67 4.60 -9.91 -2.12
N GLN A 68 5.18 -10.32 -0.99
CA GLN A 68 5.23 -11.73 -0.59
C GLN A 68 3.82 -12.30 -0.36
N LEU A 69 2.97 -11.54 0.35
CA LEU A 69 1.59 -11.92 0.65
C LEU A 69 0.75 -12.21 -0.62
N VAL A 70 0.95 -11.43 -1.68
CA VAL A 70 0.21 -11.58 -2.94
C VAL A 70 0.95 -12.38 -4.01
N SER A 71 2.16 -12.88 -3.71
CA SER A 71 2.98 -13.65 -4.66
C SER A 71 2.31 -14.91 -5.26
N PRO A 72 1.37 -15.60 -4.58
CA PRO A 72 0.65 -16.72 -5.19
C PRO A 72 -0.26 -16.33 -6.35
N PHE A 73 -0.68 -15.06 -6.43
CA PHE A 73 -1.70 -14.61 -7.38
C PHE A 73 -1.11 -14.07 -8.67
N PHE A 74 0.09 -13.50 -8.63
CA PHE A 74 0.72 -12.82 -9.76
C PHE A 74 1.98 -13.55 -10.21
N ARG A 75 2.21 -13.60 -11.53
CA ARG A 75 3.45 -14.17 -12.10
C ARG A 75 4.65 -13.26 -11.88
N VAL A 76 4.40 -11.95 -11.92
CA VAL A 76 5.42 -10.90 -11.82
C VAL A 76 5.15 -10.09 -10.55
N ARG A 77 6.22 -9.75 -9.84
CA ARG A 77 6.15 -8.87 -8.68
C ARG A 77 5.71 -7.46 -9.12
N PRO A 78 4.73 -6.84 -8.46
CA PRO A 78 4.33 -5.47 -8.76
C PRO A 78 5.52 -4.51 -8.67
N THR A 79 5.71 -3.71 -9.72
CA THR A 79 6.70 -2.64 -9.79
C THR A 79 6.18 -1.35 -9.17
N TRP A 80 7.05 -0.34 -9.06
CA TRP A 80 6.63 1.02 -8.68
C TRP A 80 5.48 1.52 -9.58
N TYR A 81 5.60 1.36 -10.90
CA TYR A 81 4.57 1.83 -11.83
C TYR A 81 3.23 1.12 -11.64
N ASP A 82 3.25 -0.18 -11.34
CA ASP A 82 2.01 -0.92 -11.06
C ASP A 82 1.31 -0.39 -9.81
N ILE A 83 2.11 0.02 -8.82
CA ILE A 83 1.61 0.62 -7.58
C ILE A 83 1.10 2.04 -7.83
N ALA A 84 1.90 2.90 -8.46
CA ALA A 84 1.59 4.31 -8.66
C ALA A 84 0.41 4.54 -9.61
N LEU A 85 0.29 3.71 -10.66
CA LEU A 85 -0.75 3.85 -11.70
C LEU A 85 -1.94 2.91 -11.51
N ALA A 86 -1.91 2.08 -10.47
CA ALA A 86 -2.95 1.11 -10.21
C ALA A 86 -3.24 0.13 -11.36
N THR A 87 -2.21 -0.27 -12.11
CA THR A 87 -2.37 -1.17 -13.26
C THR A 87 -2.94 -2.53 -12.82
N LYS A 88 -3.76 -3.14 -13.69
CA LYS A 88 -4.17 -4.54 -13.53
C LYS A 88 -3.06 -5.44 -14.08
N THR A 89 -2.35 -6.11 -13.18
CA THR A 89 -1.33 -7.12 -13.53
C THR A 89 -2.00 -8.46 -13.79
N ARG A 90 -1.57 -9.20 -14.82
CA ARG A 90 -2.13 -10.52 -15.13
C ARG A 90 -1.99 -11.50 -13.95
N VAL A 91 -3.11 -12.09 -13.54
CA VAL A 91 -3.14 -13.17 -12.53
C VAL A 91 -2.61 -14.47 -13.11
N ARG A 92 -2.19 -15.41 -12.24
CA ARG A 92 -1.84 -16.76 -12.68
C ARG A 92 -3.10 -17.53 -13.08
N ASP A 93 -2.92 -18.53 -13.94
CA ASP A 93 -4.02 -19.27 -14.56
C ASP A 93 -4.89 -19.98 -13.50
N GLU A 94 -4.32 -20.39 -12.36
CA GLU A 94 -5.05 -21.01 -11.25
C GLU A 94 -6.02 -20.06 -10.52
N TRP A 95 -5.90 -18.76 -10.80
CA TRP A 95 -6.67 -17.67 -10.21
C TRP A 95 -7.52 -16.91 -11.23
N GLU A 96 -7.55 -17.31 -12.50
CA GLU A 96 -8.32 -16.62 -13.55
C GLU A 96 -9.83 -16.57 -13.22
N GLU A 97 -10.38 -17.67 -12.70
CA GLU A 97 -11.78 -17.72 -12.22
C GLU A 97 -12.06 -16.78 -11.02
N CYS A 98 -11.02 -16.30 -10.35
CA CYS A 98 -11.12 -15.41 -9.18
C CYS A 98 -10.46 -14.04 -9.46
N GLU A 99 -10.18 -13.71 -10.73
CA GLU A 99 -9.36 -12.56 -11.12
C GLU A 99 -9.85 -11.24 -10.52
N GLU A 100 -11.15 -10.95 -10.63
CA GLU A 100 -11.71 -9.70 -10.09
C GLU A 100 -11.60 -9.61 -8.57
N VAL A 101 -11.79 -10.71 -7.84
CA VAL A 101 -11.65 -10.73 -6.37
C VAL A 101 -10.18 -10.59 -5.95
N VAL A 102 -9.26 -11.19 -6.70
CA VAL A 102 -7.81 -11.01 -6.52
C VAL A 102 -7.44 -9.54 -6.72
N HIS A 103 -7.93 -8.91 -7.79
CA HIS A 103 -7.70 -7.50 -8.06
C HIS A 103 -8.34 -6.59 -7.03
N ASP A 104 -9.55 -6.85 -6.58
CA ASP A 104 -10.20 -6.10 -5.51
C ASP A 104 -9.37 -6.16 -4.22
N ALA A 105 -8.87 -7.33 -3.85
CA ALA A 105 -7.99 -7.49 -2.70
C ALA A 105 -6.67 -6.73 -2.88
N TRP A 106 -5.99 -6.91 -4.01
CA TRP A 106 -4.72 -6.23 -4.28
C TRP A 106 -4.87 -4.71 -4.32
N HIS A 107 -5.85 -4.18 -5.04
CA HIS A 107 -6.10 -2.76 -5.16
C HIS A 107 -6.46 -2.12 -3.81
N THR A 108 -7.23 -2.82 -2.97
CA THR A 108 -7.54 -2.37 -1.61
C THR A 108 -6.29 -2.33 -0.74
N LEU A 109 -5.51 -3.41 -0.73
CA LEU A 109 -4.29 -3.50 0.05
C LEU A 109 -3.31 -2.39 -0.35
N ARG A 110 -3.08 -2.24 -1.65
CA ARG A 110 -2.22 -1.19 -2.21
C ARG A 110 -2.68 0.21 -1.79
N ALA A 111 -3.97 0.53 -1.98
CA ALA A 111 -4.49 1.86 -1.70
C ALA A 111 -4.42 2.21 -0.19
N VAL A 112 -4.71 1.25 0.67
CA VAL A 112 -4.57 1.40 2.13
C VAL A 112 -3.11 1.66 2.51
N THR A 113 -2.16 0.93 1.92
CA THR A 113 -0.72 1.12 2.17
C THR A 113 -0.23 2.48 1.71
N LEU A 114 -0.60 2.91 0.51
CA LEU A 114 -0.26 4.25 0.01
C LEU A 114 -0.81 5.32 0.96
N HIS A 115 -2.06 5.19 1.38
CA HIS A 115 -2.67 6.13 2.32
C HIS A 115 -1.99 6.16 3.67
N PHE A 116 -1.60 5.01 4.19
CA PHE A 116 -0.83 4.93 5.42
C PHE A 116 0.50 5.67 5.27
N ILE A 117 1.29 5.38 4.23
CA ILE A 117 2.61 6.01 3.99
C ILE A 117 2.46 7.54 3.88
N TRP A 118 1.48 8.01 3.13
CA TRP A 118 1.23 9.44 2.97
C TRP A 118 0.88 10.12 4.31
N THR A 119 0.01 9.49 5.09
CA THR A 119 -0.44 10.02 6.39
C THR A 119 0.70 10.01 7.41
N ASP A 120 1.47 8.93 7.47
CA ASP A 120 2.63 8.80 8.36
C ASP A 120 3.68 9.86 8.05
N ARG A 121 4.00 10.05 6.76
CA ARG A 121 4.90 11.11 6.31
C ARG A 121 4.40 12.50 6.72
N ASN A 122 3.10 12.78 6.58
CA ASN A 122 2.55 14.08 6.96
C ASN A 122 2.60 14.33 8.47
N ARG A 123 2.40 13.29 9.29
CA ARG A 123 2.60 13.39 10.75
C ARG A 123 4.06 13.67 11.09
N CYS A 124 5.01 13.04 10.40
CA CYS A 124 6.43 13.36 10.58
C CYS A 124 6.71 14.81 10.22
N LEU A 125 6.18 15.28 9.08
CA LEU A 125 6.48 16.61 8.55
C LEU A 125 5.85 17.74 9.37
N PHE A 126 4.56 17.62 9.71
CA PHE A 126 3.79 18.72 10.29
C PHE A 126 3.64 18.63 11.80
N ASP A 127 3.63 17.41 12.36
CA ASP A 127 3.44 17.20 13.80
C ASP A 127 4.77 16.88 14.51
N GLY A 128 5.88 16.79 13.78
CA GLY A 128 7.20 16.43 14.34
C GLY A 128 7.26 15.02 14.94
N ARG A 129 6.34 14.13 14.53
CA ARG A 129 6.32 12.74 15.02
C ARG A 129 7.46 11.92 14.44
N GLN A 130 7.89 10.91 15.19
CA GLN A 130 8.80 9.90 14.69
C GLN A 130 8.08 8.96 13.70
N PRO A 131 8.77 8.44 12.67
CA PRO A 131 8.18 7.49 11.72
C PRO A 131 7.61 6.27 12.43
N THR A 132 6.44 5.80 11.98
CA THR A 132 5.86 4.58 12.55
C THR A 132 6.75 3.38 12.21
N PRO A 133 7.16 2.54 13.19
CA PRO A 133 7.90 1.32 12.89
C PRO A 133 7.10 0.35 12.01
N SER A 134 7.80 -0.51 11.28
CA SER A 134 7.19 -1.38 10.26
C SER A 134 6.09 -2.31 10.78
N LEU A 135 6.26 -2.87 11.98
CA LEU A 135 5.29 -3.80 12.54
C LEU A 135 3.95 -3.12 12.92
N PRO A 136 3.91 -2.03 13.70
CA PRO A 136 2.69 -1.24 13.88
C PRO A 136 2.08 -0.73 12.58
N ALA A 137 2.91 -0.35 11.59
CA ALA A 137 2.42 0.06 10.28
C ALA A 137 1.65 -1.09 9.57
N LEU A 138 2.20 -2.31 9.57
CA LEU A 138 1.52 -3.49 9.02
C LEU A 138 0.19 -3.78 9.74
N GLN A 139 0.14 -3.63 11.08
CA GLN A 139 -1.10 -3.81 11.84
C GLN A 139 -2.20 -2.85 11.39
N VAL A 140 -1.87 -1.57 11.22
CA VAL A 140 -2.84 -0.56 10.74
C VAL A 140 -3.30 -0.87 9.31
N VAL A 141 -2.35 -1.21 8.42
CA VAL A 141 -2.64 -1.58 7.03
C VAL A 141 -3.56 -2.79 6.96
N PHE A 142 -3.24 -3.89 7.65
CA PHE A 142 -4.05 -5.10 7.61
C PHE A 142 -5.41 -4.94 8.27
N THR A 143 -5.50 -4.20 9.37
CA THR A 143 -6.79 -3.91 10.03
C THR A 143 -7.72 -3.12 9.10
N THR A 144 -7.16 -2.10 8.43
CA THR A 144 -7.91 -1.26 7.49
C THR A 144 -8.29 -2.03 6.22
N PHE A 145 -7.38 -2.85 5.69
CA PHE A 145 -7.64 -3.77 4.59
C PHE A 145 -8.77 -4.75 4.94
N ALA A 146 -8.70 -5.41 6.09
CA ALA A 146 -9.71 -6.35 6.55
C ALA A 146 -11.09 -5.68 6.75
N ALA A 147 -11.13 -4.40 7.13
CA ALA A 147 -12.38 -3.65 7.20
C ALA A 147 -13.03 -3.47 5.82
N HIS A 148 -12.24 -3.15 4.79
CA HIS A 148 -12.72 -3.03 3.41
C HIS A 148 -13.17 -4.37 2.83
N ILE A 149 -12.39 -5.43 3.01
CA ILE A 149 -12.76 -6.77 2.55
C ILE A 149 -14.07 -7.24 3.18
N ARG A 150 -14.23 -7.07 4.50
CA ARG A 150 -15.49 -7.37 5.19
C ARG A 150 -16.65 -6.50 4.69
N PHE A 151 -16.39 -5.26 4.27
CA PHE A 151 -17.42 -4.42 3.66
C PHE A 151 -17.82 -4.95 2.27
N PHE A 152 -16.85 -5.32 1.42
CA PHE A 152 -17.12 -5.93 0.12
C PHE A 152 -17.94 -7.21 0.26
N GLU A 153 -17.50 -8.11 1.14
CA GLU A 153 -18.19 -9.36 1.46
C GLU A 153 -19.65 -9.14 1.88
N ARG A 154 -19.92 -8.14 2.73
CA ARG A 154 -21.27 -7.86 3.24
C ARG A 154 -22.18 -7.13 2.26
N ARG A 155 -21.63 -6.29 1.38
CA ARG A 155 -22.42 -5.30 0.65
C ARG A 155 -22.30 -5.39 -0.87
N LEU A 156 -21.22 -5.94 -1.40
CA LEU A 156 -20.88 -5.86 -2.82
C LEU A 156 -20.60 -7.20 -3.48
N TYR A 157 -20.36 -8.26 -2.71
CA TYR A 157 -20.03 -9.60 -3.21
C TYR A 157 -21.25 -10.51 -3.20
N GLU A 158 -21.45 -11.19 -4.32
CA GLU A 158 -22.43 -12.27 -4.45
C GLU A 158 -21.88 -13.60 -3.92
N SER A 159 -22.68 -14.66 -3.94
CA SER A 159 -22.29 -15.97 -3.39
C SER A 159 -20.99 -16.53 -4.02
N GLU A 160 -20.81 -16.35 -5.33
CA GLU A 160 -19.61 -16.80 -6.04
C GLU A 160 -18.38 -15.98 -5.64
N ASP A 161 -18.51 -14.65 -5.55
CA ASP A 161 -17.45 -13.76 -5.08
C ASP A 161 -17.01 -14.09 -3.64
N LYS A 162 -17.94 -14.49 -2.78
CA LYS A 162 -17.63 -14.89 -1.39
C LYS A 162 -16.83 -16.19 -1.35
N LEU A 163 -17.14 -17.16 -2.21
CA LEU A 163 -16.36 -18.40 -2.34
C LEU A 163 -14.94 -18.10 -2.88
N ALA A 164 -14.84 -17.27 -3.90
CA ALA A 164 -13.57 -16.79 -4.44
C ALA A 164 -12.76 -16.03 -3.36
N LEU A 165 -13.40 -15.15 -2.59
CA LEU A 165 -12.77 -14.43 -1.50
C LEU A 165 -12.22 -15.38 -0.42
N ALA A 166 -13.00 -16.40 -0.03
CA ALA A 166 -12.53 -17.40 0.93
C ALA A 166 -11.29 -18.15 0.41
N LYS A 167 -11.26 -18.47 -0.89
CA LYS A 167 -10.08 -19.09 -1.56
C LYS A 167 -8.87 -18.13 -1.53
N VAL A 168 -9.05 -16.87 -1.90
CA VAL A 168 -8.00 -15.83 -1.89
C VAL A 168 -7.45 -15.62 -0.48
N VAL A 169 -8.31 -15.40 0.52
CA VAL A 169 -7.90 -15.19 1.92
C VAL A 169 -7.15 -16.42 2.47
N ARG A 170 -7.57 -17.64 2.10
CA ARG A 170 -6.86 -18.86 2.50
C ARG A 170 -5.45 -18.90 1.93
N ALA A 171 -5.27 -18.55 0.66
CA ALA A 171 -3.94 -18.49 0.04
C ALA A 171 -3.05 -17.37 0.60
N MET A 172 -3.64 -16.23 0.99
CA MET A 172 -2.92 -15.16 1.70
C MET A 172 -2.43 -15.66 3.07
N LYS A 173 -3.30 -16.36 3.81
CA LYS A 173 -2.96 -16.90 5.15
C LYS A 173 -1.88 -17.97 5.12
N SER A 174 -1.74 -18.73 4.03
CA SER A 174 -0.66 -19.72 3.91
C SER A 174 0.71 -19.09 3.62
N GLN A 175 0.78 -17.78 3.36
CA GLN A 175 2.06 -17.10 3.16
C GLN A 175 2.79 -16.89 4.50
N PRO A 176 4.09 -17.26 4.61
CA PRO A 176 4.86 -17.13 5.85
C PRO A 176 4.87 -15.71 6.43
N ALA A 177 4.84 -14.70 5.56
CA ALA A 177 4.79 -13.29 5.93
C ALA A 177 3.50 -12.91 6.69
N PHE A 178 2.39 -13.59 6.40
CA PHE A 178 1.12 -13.41 7.10
C PHE A 178 1.01 -14.36 8.30
N GLY A 179 1.42 -15.62 8.15
CA GLY A 179 1.42 -16.62 9.22
C GLY A 179 2.16 -16.15 10.46
N ARG A 180 3.42 -15.70 10.32
CA ARG A 180 4.16 -15.12 11.46
C ARG A 180 3.50 -13.88 12.05
N PHE A 181 2.89 -13.03 11.22
CA PHE A 181 2.19 -11.85 11.70
C PHE A 181 0.93 -12.24 12.50
N THR A 182 0.13 -13.19 12.02
CA THR A 182 -1.05 -13.69 12.73
C THR A 182 -0.69 -14.48 13.98
N ASP A 183 0.42 -15.22 13.97
CA ASP A 183 0.89 -16.00 15.12
C ASP A 183 1.41 -15.07 16.25
N LEU A 184 2.03 -13.95 15.87
CA LEU A 184 2.50 -12.93 16.82
C LEU A 184 1.37 -11.98 17.28
N HIS A 185 0.26 -11.93 16.55
CA HIS A 185 -0.86 -11.01 16.78
C HIS A 185 -2.22 -11.71 16.54
N PRO A 186 -2.68 -12.52 17.50
CA PRO A 186 -3.97 -13.22 17.41
C PRO A 186 -5.19 -12.29 17.38
#